data_AF-A0A8B9K8E5-F1
#
_entry.id   AF-A0A8B9K8E5-F1
#
_cell.length_a   1.000
_cell.length_b   1.000
_cell.length_c   1.000
_cell.angle_alpha   90.00
_cell.angle_beta   90.00
_cell.angle_gamma   90.00
#
_symmetry.space_group_name_H-M   'P 1'
#
loop_
_entity.id
_entity.type
_entity.pdbx_description
1 polymer ?
#
loop_
_entity_poly.entity_id
_entity_poly.type
_entity_poly.pdbx_seq_one_letter_code
_entity_poly.pdbx_strand_id
1 'polypeptide(L)'
;MAGSSKTEKYQIHVPSLEELSEGLCGKPRITDVGGVPYLIPLVHKDKVYNMNTVSKELELPGAFILGAGAVSFKTVGMNGELMPLVLTESEDKPAVNGSYFSSINPVDGKCLQEKYSERFSDCDFGLLANLFACEGKPGKVIEVRASRRKGEESLVSCMRKTMEEHYGDKTVALGGTFIIQKGKAKIHIMPQEFSSCPLNTNEDVNNWLKHFEVSAPLICQSVMVSRDPGLDLRLEHTHGFSHHGEGGHYYIDTTPNTVEYLGYFLPADFIYRIDRPTDTHNVGRD
;
A
#
# COMPACT_ATOMS: atom_id res chain seq x y z
N MET A 1 -11.56 27.43 35.64
CA MET A 1 -10.70 27.68 34.47
C MET A 1 -10.24 26.33 33.94
N ALA A 2 -10.91 25.80 32.92
CA ALA A 2 -10.50 24.57 32.25
C ALA A 2 -9.30 24.91 31.37
N GLY A 3 -8.15 24.30 31.67
CA GLY A 3 -6.92 24.50 30.90
C GLY A 3 -7.13 24.02 29.46
N SER A 4 -6.91 24.92 28.51
CA SER A 4 -6.85 24.59 27.09
C SER A 4 -5.81 23.48 26.87
N SER A 5 -6.24 22.37 26.30
CA SER A 5 -5.36 21.32 25.78
C SER A 5 -4.37 21.97 24.82
N LYS A 6 -3.07 21.92 25.16
CA LYS A 6 -2.00 22.25 24.22
C LYS A 6 -2.07 21.21 23.10
N THR A 7 -2.43 21.63 21.89
CA THR A 7 -2.20 20.86 20.67
C THR A 7 -0.70 20.69 20.49
N GLU A 8 -0.16 19.54 20.90
CA GLU A 8 1.17 19.10 20.49
C GLU A 8 1.10 18.80 18.98
N LYS A 9 1.83 19.59 18.19
CA LYS A 9 2.05 19.31 16.77
C LYS A 9 3.05 18.15 16.70
N TYR A 10 2.61 16.99 16.22
CA TYR A 10 3.49 15.89 15.87
C TYR A 10 3.81 15.99 14.38
N GLN A 11 5.10 15.98 14.04
CA GLN A 11 5.58 15.96 12.67
C GLN A 11 5.96 14.52 12.31
N ILE A 12 5.47 14.03 11.18
CA ILE A 12 5.77 12.69 10.68
C ILE A 12 7.13 12.73 10.00
N HIS A 13 8.17 12.18 10.63
CA HIS A 13 9.51 12.13 10.03
C HIS A 13 9.65 10.95 9.07
N VAL A 14 9.10 11.12 7.86
CA VAL A 14 9.35 10.27 6.71
C VAL A 14 9.64 11.21 5.53
N PRO A 15 10.92 11.47 5.19
CA PRO A 15 11.29 12.57 4.27
C PRO A 15 10.51 12.58 2.94
N SER A 16 10.24 11.41 2.37
CA SER A 16 9.47 11.28 1.12
C SER A 16 7.99 11.64 1.26
N LEU A 17 7.39 11.50 2.45
CA LEU A 17 6.01 11.96 2.70
C LEU A 17 5.95 13.47 2.92
N GLU A 18 6.94 14.03 3.62
CA GLU A 18 7.00 15.46 3.94
C GLU A 18 7.10 16.36 2.68
N GLU A 19 7.61 15.83 1.56
CA GLU A 19 7.65 16.53 0.27
C GLU A 19 6.26 16.80 -0.32
N LEU A 20 5.26 15.97 0.01
CA LEU A 20 3.93 16.01 -0.59
C LEU A 20 2.82 16.37 0.39
N SER A 21 3.01 16.08 1.67
CA SER A 21 2.00 16.21 2.71
C SER A 21 2.64 16.52 4.07
N GLU A 22 1.99 17.36 4.85
CA GLU A 22 2.44 17.68 6.22
C GLU A 22 2.05 16.60 7.24
N GLY A 23 1.18 15.65 6.86
CA GLY A 23 0.78 14.55 7.73
C GLY A 23 -0.17 13.53 7.08
N LEU A 24 -0.88 12.77 7.92
CA LEU A 24 -1.86 11.76 7.49
C LEU A 24 -3.30 12.11 7.90
N CYS A 25 -3.51 13.26 8.54
CA CYS A 25 -4.80 13.59 9.16
C CYS A 25 -5.79 14.25 8.19
N GLY A 26 -7.05 14.27 8.62
CA GLY A 26 -8.17 14.89 7.92
C GLY A 26 -8.92 13.89 7.05
N LYS A 27 -10.18 13.61 7.42
CA LYS A 27 -11.12 12.72 6.72
C LYS A 27 -10.50 11.41 6.20
N PRO A 28 -9.88 10.59 7.07
CA PRO A 28 -9.24 9.34 6.67
C PRO A 28 -10.25 8.35 6.09
N ARG A 29 -9.91 7.77 4.94
CA ARG A 29 -10.72 6.78 4.22
C ARG A 29 -9.83 5.68 3.69
N ILE A 30 -10.35 4.46 3.59
CA ILE A 30 -9.71 3.37 2.87
C ILE A 30 -10.53 3.02 1.65
N THR A 31 -9.85 2.63 0.57
CA THR A 31 -10.51 2.10 -0.61
C THR A 31 -9.83 0.83 -1.11
N ASP A 32 -10.65 -0.10 -1.57
CA ASP A 32 -10.25 -1.33 -2.26
C ASP A 32 -10.84 -1.27 -3.68
N VAL A 33 -9.96 -1.02 -4.65
CA VAL A 33 -10.30 -0.84 -6.07
C VAL A 33 -9.92 -2.10 -6.82
N GLY A 34 -10.85 -2.65 -7.60
CA GLY A 34 -10.58 -3.86 -8.39
C GLY A 34 -10.28 -5.08 -7.52
N GLY A 35 -9.26 -5.86 -7.84
CA GLY A 35 -8.81 -6.93 -6.95
C GLY A 35 -7.93 -7.97 -7.64
N VAL A 36 -7.37 -8.88 -6.84
CA VAL A 36 -6.57 -10.02 -7.34
C VAL A 36 -7.32 -10.84 -8.41
N PRO A 37 -8.66 -11.01 -8.37
CA PRO A 37 -9.41 -11.67 -9.46
C PRO A 37 -9.33 -10.99 -10.84
N TYR A 38 -8.87 -9.75 -10.93
CA TYR A 38 -8.57 -9.10 -12.22
C TYR A 38 -7.13 -9.35 -12.69
N LEU A 39 -6.25 -9.82 -11.81
CA LEU A 39 -4.88 -10.23 -12.15
C LEU A 39 -4.80 -11.71 -12.54
N ILE A 40 -5.49 -12.58 -11.80
CA ILE A 40 -5.45 -14.04 -11.95
C ILE A 40 -6.90 -14.61 -11.96
N PRO A 41 -7.13 -15.83 -12.49
CA PRO A 41 -6.16 -16.76 -13.08
C PRO A 41 -5.52 -16.27 -14.37
N LEU A 42 -6.20 -15.40 -15.12
CA LEU A 42 -5.66 -14.69 -16.29
C LEU A 42 -5.98 -13.20 -16.16
N VAL A 43 -5.07 -12.36 -16.62
CA VAL A 43 -5.16 -10.91 -16.44
C VAL A 43 -6.27 -10.26 -17.28
N HIS A 44 -7.02 -9.33 -16.66
CA HIS A 44 -8.00 -8.46 -17.31
C HIS A 44 -7.37 -7.09 -17.62
N LYS A 45 -6.61 -7.00 -18.73
CA LYS A 45 -5.81 -5.81 -19.08
C LYS A 45 -6.63 -4.53 -19.33
N ASP A 46 -7.94 -4.65 -19.48
CA ASP A 46 -8.87 -3.53 -19.62
C ASP A 46 -9.10 -2.78 -18.30
N LYS A 47 -8.87 -3.44 -17.15
CA LYS A 47 -9.02 -2.89 -15.80
C LYS A 47 -7.89 -1.92 -15.46
N VAL A 48 -8.10 -0.66 -15.80
CA VAL A 48 -7.21 0.46 -15.53
C VAL A 48 -8.01 1.57 -14.86
N TYR A 49 -7.42 2.18 -13.83
CA TYR A 49 -8.05 3.17 -12.98
C TYR A 49 -7.13 4.37 -12.80
N ASN A 50 -7.67 5.48 -12.32
CA ASN A 50 -6.93 6.72 -12.10
C ASN A 50 -7.20 7.29 -10.71
N MET A 51 -6.15 7.66 -9.97
CA MET A 51 -6.30 8.12 -8.58
C MET A 51 -7.08 9.44 -8.44
N ASN A 52 -7.09 10.32 -9.45
CA ASN A 52 -7.92 11.53 -9.44
C ASN A 52 -9.41 11.20 -9.59
N THR A 53 -9.73 10.12 -10.31
CA THR A 53 -11.12 9.63 -10.40
C THR A 53 -11.52 8.97 -9.09
N VAL A 54 -10.65 8.11 -8.55
CA VAL A 54 -10.86 7.47 -7.24
C VAL A 54 -11.10 8.53 -6.17
N SER A 55 -10.28 9.58 -6.06
CA SER A 55 -10.46 10.60 -5.01
C SER A 55 -11.82 11.31 -5.06
N LYS A 56 -12.40 11.49 -6.26
CA LYS A 56 -13.76 12.00 -6.43
C LYS A 56 -14.82 11.00 -5.95
N GLU A 57 -14.65 9.71 -6.25
CA GLU A 57 -15.54 8.63 -5.75
C GLU A 57 -15.46 8.47 -4.22
N LEU A 58 -14.30 8.76 -3.63
CA LEU A 58 -14.12 8.81 -2.17
C LEU A 58 -14.74 10.07 -1.54
N GLU A 59 -15.39 10.94 -2.32
CA GLU A 59 -15.87 12.24 -1.86
C GLU A 59 -14.76 13.06 -1.18
N LEU A 60 -13.54 12.98 -1.73
CA LEU A 60 -12.34 13.63 -1.22
C LEU A 60 -11.44 14.11 -2.38
N PRO A 61 -11.91 15.00 -3.27
CA PRO A 61 -11.03 15.62 -4.27
C PRO A 61 -9.87 16.36 -3.58
N GLY A 62 -8.68 16.33 -4.19
CA GLY A 62 -7.46 16.83 -3.54
C GLY A 62 -6.91 15.93 -2.43
N ALA A 63 -7.35 14.68 -2.33
CA ALA A 63 -6.81 13.71 -1.38
C ALA A 63 -5.30 13.48 -1.55
N PHE A 64 -4.62 13.35 -0.42
CA PHE A 64 -3.34 12.68 -0.31
C PHE A 64 -3.56 11.18 -0.17
N ILE A 65 -2.99 10.39 -1.08
CA ILE A 65 -3.20 8.95 -1.23
C ILE A 65 -1.87 8.21 -1.12
N LEU A 66 -1.87 7.15 -0.32
CA LEU A 66 -0.79 6.15 -0.23
C LEU A 66 -1.36 4.73 -0.21
N GLY A 67 -0.55 3.70 -0.45
CA GLY A 67 -1.02 2.32 -0.30
C GLY A 67 -0.21 1.28 -1.08
N ALA A 68 -0.91 0.37 -1.74
CA ALA A 68 -0.33 -0.71 -2.52
C ALA A 68 -1.20 -1.02 -3.73
N GLY A 69 -0.59 -1.35 -4.87
CA GLY A 69 -1.32 -1.73 -6.08
C GLY A 69 -0.42 -2.19 -7.20
N ALA A 70 -1.00 -2.50 -8.35
CA ALA A 70 -0.23 -2.80 -9.57
C ALA A 70 -0.09 -1.56 -10.45
N VAL A 71 1.06 -1.40 -11.11
CA VAL A 71 1.24 -0.32 -12.08
C VAL A 71 0.25 -0.44 -13.24
N SER A 72 -0.10 0.69 -13.86
CA SER A 72 -0.81 0.67 -15.14
C SER A 72 0.09 0.07 -16.22
N PHE A 73 -0.14 -1.18 -16.60
CA PHE A 73 0.53 -1.82 -17.73
C PHE A 73 0.39 -0.99 -19.02
N LYS A 74 -0.75 -0.30 -19.21
CA LYS A 74 -0.98 0.55 -20.40
C LYS A 74 -0.03 1.75 -20.44
N THR A 75 0.29 2.32 -19.27
CA THR A 75 1.21 3.47 -19.16
C THR A 75 2.66 3.01 -19.17
N VAL A 76 3.00 2.05 -18.30
CA VAL A 76 4.40 1.65 -18.05
C VAL A 76 4.92 0.69 -19.13
N GLY A 77 4.02 -0.01 -19.82
CA GLY A 77 4.36 -1.00 -20.84
C GLY A 77 4.77 -2.36 -20.27
N MET A 78 4.69 -2.54 -18.96
CA MET A 78 5.01 -3.78 -18.25
C MET A 78 4.18 -3.89 -16.96
N ASN A 79 4.16 -5.08 -16.38
CA ASN A 79 3.64 -5.31 -15.05
C ASN A 79 4.68 -4.95 -13.96
N GLY A 80 4.23 -4.70 -12.74
CA GLY A 80 5.07 -4.30 -11.62
C GLY A 80 4.29 -3.82 -10.41
N GLU A 81 4.99 -3.66 -9.30
CA GLU A 81 4.41 -3.18 -8.05
C GLU A 81 4.39 -1.66 -8.01
N LEU A 82 3.25 -1.07 -7.66
CA LEU A 82 3.10 0.37 -7.46
C LEU A 82 3.11 0.67 -5.96
N MET A 83 3.84 1.72 -5.57
CA MET A 83 3.82 2.34 -4.24
C MET A 83 3.21 3.74 -4.37
N PRO A 84 1.86 3.86 -4.34
CA PRO A 84 1.15 5.12 -4.49
C PRO A 84 1.65 6.20 -3.54
N LEU A 85 1.96 7.37 -4.07
CA LEU A 85 2.23 8.54 -3.27
C LEU A 85 1.77 9.78 -4.02
N VAL A 86 0.47 10.06 -3.93
CA VAL A 86 -0.20 10.99 -4.83
C VAL A 86 -0.97 12.04 -4.04
N LEU A 87 -0.70 13.31 -4.32
CA LEU A 87 -1.64 14.39 -4.04
C LEU A 87 -2.52 14.55 -5.28
N THR A 88 -3.78 14.15 -5.19
CA THR A 88 -4.70 14.19 -6.34
C THR A 88 -5.08 15.63 -6.68
N GLU A 89 -5.57 15.82 -7.91
CA GLU A 89 -6.00 17.14 -8.37
C GLU A 89 -7.13 17.71 -7.49
N SER A 90 -7.12 19.02 -7.34
CA SER A 90 -8.19 19.82 -6.75
C SER A 90 -8.51 20.98 -7.69
N GLU A 91 -9.58 21.74 -7.43
CA GLU A 91 -10.05 22.82 -8.33
C GLU A 91 -8.92 23.77 -8.78
N ASP A 92 -7.97 24.08 -7.89
CA ASP A 92 -6.90 25.05 -8.14
C ASP A 92 -5.49 24.46 -8.26
N LYS A 93 -5.34 23.13 -8.12
CA LYS A 93 -4.00 22.50 -8.07
C LYS A 93 -3.96 21.22 -8.90
N PRO A 94 -2.98 21.09 -9.83
CA PRO A 94 -2.76 19.84 -10.54
C PRO A 94 -2.33 18.74 -9.58
N ALA A 95 -2.55 17.50 -9.99
CA ALA A 95 -2.06 16.35 -9.24
C ALA A 95 -0.52 16.36 -9.17
N VAL A 96 0.02 15.89 -8.04
CA VAL A 96 1.45 15.64 -7.84
C VAL A 96 1.63 14.16 -7.52
N ASN A 97 2.31 13.44 -8.40
CA ASN A 97 2.55 12.02 -8.27
C ASN A 97 4.01 11.76 -7.88
N GLY A 98 4.28 11.54 -6.60
CA GLY A 98 5.61 11.11 -6.11
C GLY A 98 5.70 9.61 -5.87
N SER A 99 4.84 8.81 -6.51
CA SER A 99 4.84 7.35 -6.37
C SER A 99 6.16 6.74 -6.82
N TYR A 100 6.43 5.55 -6.33
CA TYR A 100 7.47 4.68 -6.86
C TYR A 100 6.83 3.46 -7.51
N PHE A 101 7.55 2.83 -8.40
CA PHE A 101 7.20 1.49 -8.87
C PHE A 101 8.42 0.59 -8.91
N SER A 102 8.18 -0.70 -8.73
CA SER A 102 9.20 -1.74 -8.75
C SER A 102 8.93 -2.77 -9.83
N SER A 103 9.99 -3.13 -10.55
CA SER A 103 10.01 -4.18 -11.55
C SER A 103 11.25 -5.06 -11.36
N ILE A 104 11.33 -6.17 -12.09
CA ILE A 104 12.52 -7.02 -12.13
C ILE A 104 13.44 -6.49 -13.22
N ASN A 105 14.70 -6.19 -12.88
CA ASN A 105 15.70 -5.79 -13.87
C ASN A 105 15.93 -6.91 -14.88
N PRO A 106 15.73 -6.69 -16.19
CA PRO A 106 15.87 -7.75 -17.20
C PRO A 106 17.34 -8.19 -17.40
N VAL A 107 18.32 -7.41 -16.94
CA VAL A 107 19.75 -7.70 -17.11
C VAL A 107 20.27 -8.65 -16.03
N ASP A 108 19.95 -8.41 -14.75
CA ASP A 108 20.51 -9.16 -13.63
C ASP A 108 19.46 -9.79 -12.71
N GLY A 109 18.17 -9.61 -13.00
CA GLY A 109 17.06 -10.21 -12.26
C GLY A 109 16.85 -9.64 -10.86
N LYS A 110 17.49 -8.51 -10.51
CA LYS A 110 17.34 -7.84 -9.22
C LYS A 110 16.15 -6.90 -9.19
N CYS A 111 15.83 -6.40 -8.00
CA CYS A 111 14.87 -5.31 -7.85
C CYS A 111 15.34 -4.06 -8.62
N LEU A 112 14.43 -3.49 -9.40
CA LEU A 112 14.59 -2.19 -10.04
C LEU A 112 13.42 -1.31 -9.59
N GLN A 113 13.72 -0.35 -8.72
CA GLN A 113 12.76 0.66 -8.29
C GLN A 113 13.04 1.99 -8.97
N GLU A 114 11.98 2.63 -9.47
CA GLU A 114 12.04 3.91 -10.16
C GLU A 114 11.01 4.89 -9.57
N LYS A 115 11.30 6.19 -9.64
CA LYS A 115 10.31 7.22 -9.28
C LYS A 115 9.37 7.42 -10.46
N TYR A 116 8.07 7.31 -10.23
CA TYR A 116 7.06 7.30 -11.29
C TYR A 116 7.10 8.59 -12.13
N SER A 117 7.22 9.74 -11.47
CA SER A 117 7.25 11.07 -12.10
C SER A 117 8.44 11.32 -13.02
N GLU A 118 9.50 10.51 -12.95
CA GLU A 118 10.67 10.66 -13.84
C GLU A 118 10.37 10.17 -15.26
N ARG A 119 9.31 9.37 -15.43
CA ARG A 119 8.96 8.73 -16.70
C ARG A 119 7.53 9.01 -17.15
N PHE A 120 6.62 9.21 -16.21
CA PHE A 120 5.18 9.31 -16.47
C PHE A 120 4.57 10.47 -15.68
N SER A 121 3.50 11.06 -16.21
CA SER A 121 2.84 12.24 -15.61
C SER A 121 1.39 12.00 -15.18
N ASP A 122 0.82 10.84 -15.50
CA ASP A 122 -0.54 10.49 -15.07
C ASP A 122 -0.57 9.93 -13.63
N CYS A 123 -1.74 9.46 -13.22
CA CYS A 123 -1.98 8.86 -11.90
C CYS A 123 -2.69 7.50 -12.06
N ASP A 124 -2.34 6.78 -13.12
CA ASP A 124 -3.00 5.53 -13.48
C ASP A 124 -2.38 4.34 -12.74
N PHE A 125 -3.25 3.39 -12.39
CA PHE A 125 -2.88 2.09 -11.85
C PHE A 125 -3.73 1.00 -12.51
N GLY A 126 -3.23 -0.23 -12.50
CA GLY A 126 -3.89 -1.37 -13.14
C GLY A 126 -4.45 -2.34 -12.12
N LEU A 127 -5.50 -3.07 -12.50
CA LEU A 127 -6.02 -4.30 -11.88
C LEU A 127 -6.58 -4.16 -10.46
N LEU A 128 -5.76 -3.70 -9.52
CA LEU A 128 -6.07 -3.60 -8.11
C LEU A 128 -5.29 -2.49 -7.42
N ALA A 129 -5.91 -1.87 -6.41
CA ALA A 129 -5.19 -1.07 -5.42
C ALA A 129 -5.93 -1.06 -4.08
N ASN A 130 -5.15 -1.11 -3.00
CA ASN A 130 -5.60 -0.90 -1.63
C ASN A 130 -4.97 0.40 -1.14
N LEU A 131 -5.80 1.42 -0.93
CA LEU A 131 -5.35 2.79 -0.72
C LEU A 131 -5.89 3.37 0.58
N PHE A 132 -5.07 4.16 1.25
CA PHE A 132 -5.45 5.07 2.31
C PHE A 132 -5.46 6.50 1.74
N ALA A 133 -6.56 7.21 1.94
CA ALA A 133 -6.77 8.57 1.49
C ALA A 133 -7.09 9.50 2.66
N CYS A 134 -6.52 10.70 2.66
CA CYS A 134 -6.77 11.73 3.67
C CYS A 134 -6.55 13.14 3.09
N GLU A 135 -6.78 14.18 3.89
CA GLU A 135 -6.50 15.57 3.50
C GLU A 135 -5.02 15.96 3.65
N GLY A 136 -4.16 15.06 4.14
CA GLY A 136 -2.72 15.31 4.29
C GLY A 136 -2.35 16.32 5.37
N LYS A 137 -3.20 16.52 6.37
CA LYS A 137 -3.00 17.55 7.41
C LYS A 137 -2.11 17.03 8.54
N PRO A 138 -1.42 17.93 9.26
CA PRO A 138 -0.78 17.58 10.53
C PRO A 138 -1.86 17.29 11.59
N GLY A 139 -1.53 16.46 12.57
CA GLY A 139 -2.45 16.11 13.65
C GLY A 139 -1.99 14.92 14.48
N LYS A 140 -2.90 14.41 15.31
CA LYS A 140 -2.63 13.23 16.14
C LYS A 140 -2.72 11.97 15.30
N VAL A 141 -1.72 11.12 15.43
CA VAL A 141 -1.64 9.80 14.80
C VAL A 141 -1.29 8.74 15.84
N ILE A 142 -1.50 7.47 15.51
CA ILE A 142 -1.03 6.36 16.33
C ILE A 142 0.42 6.08 15.94
N GLU A 143 1.36 6.40 16.82
CA GLU A 143 2.77 6.00 16.66
C GLU A 143 2.96 4.57 17.17
N VAL A 144 3.50 3.70 16.32
CA VAL A 144 3.83 2.32 16.63
C VAL A 144 5.34 2.15 16.58
N ARG A 145 5.96 1.80 17.71
CA ARG A 145 7.36 1.40 17.78
C ARG A 145 7.43 -0.06 18.19
N ALA A 146 8.02 -0.88 17.34
CA ALA A 146 8.24 -2.29 17.62
C ALA A 146 9.67 -2.66 17.26
N SER A 147 10.31 -3.48 18.08
CA SER A 147 11.62 -4.04 17.77
C SER A 147 11.69 -5.47 18.24
N ARG A 148 12.55 -6.25 17.59
CA ARG A 148 12.77 -7.66 17.86
C ARG A 148 11.48 -8.48 17.82
N ARG A 149 11.08 -8.95 16.64
CA ARG A 149 9.91 -9.82 16.49
C ARG A 149 10.09 -11.12 17.30
N LYS A 150 9.11 -11.43 18.14
CA LYS A 150 9.10 -12.61 19.05
C LYS A 150 8.12 -13.71 18.67
N GLY A 151 7.16 -13.41 17.79
CA GLY A 151 6.21 -14.37 17.27
C GLY A 151 6.36 -14.58 15.76
N GLU A 152 5.48 -15.37 15.19
CA GLU A 152 5.51 -15.72 13.77
C GLU A 152 4.92 -14.64 12.84
N GLU A 153 4.17 -13.69 13.40
CA GLU A 153 3.41 -12.71 12.63
C GLU A 153 4.24 -11.51 12.19
N SER A 154 4.01 -11.03 10.97
CA SER A 154 4.53 -9.73 10.52
C SER A 154 3.99 -8.60 11.39
N LEU A 155 4.59 -7.40 11.30
CA LEU A 155 4.07 -6.23 12.01
C LEU A 155 2.59 -5.98 11.67
N VAL A 156 2.27 -6.03 10.37
CA VAL A 156 0.94 -5.74 9.83
C VAL A 156 -0.07 -6.80 10.27
N SER A 157 0.29 -8.09 10.19
CA SER A 157 -0.60 -9.17 10.61
C SER A 157 -0.85 -9.15 12.11
N CYS A 158 0.17 -8.85 12.91
CA CYS A 158 0.04 -8.68 14.36
C CYS A 158 -0.93 -7.55 14.72
N MET A 159 -0.80 -6.40 14.06
CA MET A 159 -1.72 -5.28 14.25
C MET A 159 -3.15 -5.64 13.83
N ARG A 160 -3.33 -6.21 12.64
CA ARG A 160 -4.65 -6.58 12.12
C ARG A 160 -5.36 -7.59 13.02
N LYS A 161 -4.69 -8.69 13.39
CA LYS A 161 -5.27 -9.73 14.24
C LYS A 161 -5.60 -9.23 15.63
N THR A 162 -4.76 -8.38 16.20
CA THR A 162 -5.04 -7.72 17.49
C THR A 162 -6.35 -6.92 17.42
N MET A 163 -6.59 -6.19 16.32
CA MET A 163 -7.86 -5.49 16.14
C MET A 163 -9.04 -6.43 15.96
N GLU A 164 -8.87 -7.49 15.18
CA GLU A 164 -9.93 -8.48 14.95
C GLU A 164 -10.37 -9.11 16.28
N GLU A 165 -9.41 -9.50 17.12
CA GLU A 165 -9.67 -10.09 18.44
C GLU A 165 -10.36 -9.10 19.37
N HIS A 166 -9.91 -7.83 19.40
CA HIS A 166 -10.43 -6.84 20.33
C HIS A 166 -11.83 -6.33 19.95
N TYR A 167 -12.07 -6.06 18.66
CA TYR A 167 -13.30 -5.42 18.18
C TYR A 167 -14.35 -6.42 17.67
N GLY A 168 -13.98 -7.69 17.47
CA GLY A 168 -14.91 -8.78 17.20
C GLY A 168 -15.67 -8.63 15.87
N ASP A 169 -16.97 -8.32 15.99
CA ASP A 169 -17.89 -8.15 14.86
C ASP A 169 -17.80 -6.76 14.22
N LYS A 170 -17.17 -5.80 14.89
CA LYS A 170 -16.95 -4.45 14.36
C LYS A 170 -15.74 -4.44 13.44
N THR A 171 -15.98 -4.10 12.18
CA THR A 171 -14.91 -3.89 11.20
C THR A 171 -14.15 -2.60 11.54
N VAL A 172 -12.83 -2.70 11.69
CA VAL A 172 -11.92 -1.58 11.93
C VAL A 172 -10.83 -1.63 10.87
N ALA A 173 -10.56 -0.50 10.24
CA ALA A 173 -9.53 -0.40 9.21
C ALA A 173 -8.51 0.66 9.59
N LEU A 174 -7.22 0.38 9.36
CA LEU A 174 -6.14 1.36 9.47
C LEU A 174 -5.38 1.48 8.17
N GLY A 175 -4.94 2.71 7.92
CA GLY A 175 -3.98 3.01 6.89
C GLY A 175 -2.87 3.91 7.42
N GLY A 176 -1.75 3.92 6.72
CA GLY A 176 -0.63 4.77 7.08
C GLY A 176 0.68 4.24 6.53
N THR A 177 1.75 4.63 7.19
CA THR A 177 3.11 4.29 6.77
C THR A 177 3.91 3.73 7.93
N PHE A 178 4.89 2.90 7.63
CA PHE A 178 5.91 2.54 8.59
C PHE A 178 7.28 2.37 7.94
N ILE A 179 8.34 2.61 8.69
CA ILE A 179 9.70 2.40 8.27
C ILE A 179 10.23 1.15 8.95
N ILE A 180 10.77 0.22 8.18
CA ILE A 180 11.71 -0.78 8.69
C ILE A 180 13.04 -0.07 8.85
N GLN A 181 13.37 0.35 10.06
CA GLN A 181 14.57 1.16 10.35
C GLN A 181 15.85 0.32 10.35
N LYS A 182 15.75 -0.94 10.77
CA LYS A 182 16.84 -1.92 10.76
C LYS A 182 16.31 -3.30 10.40
N GLY A 183 17.21 -4.14 9.88
CA GLY A 183 16.90 -5.51 9.50
C GLY A 183 16.67 -5.65 7.99
N LYS A 184 16.01 -6.73 7.62
CA LYS A 184 15.66 -7.08 6.24
C LYS A 184 14.22 -7.56 6.14
N ALA A 185 13.66 -7.50 4.95
CA ALA A 185 12.31 -7.97 4.67
C ALA A 185 12.25 -8.88 3.45
N LYS A 186 11.34 -9.85 3.49
CA LYS A 186 10.92 -10.62 2.33
C LYS A 186 9.90 -9.80 1.57
N ILE A 187 10.14 -9.58 0.28
CA ILE A 187 9.20 -8.97 -0.65
C ILE A 187 8.99 -9.86 -1.88
N HIS A 188 7.96 -9.57 -2.68
CA HIS A 188 7.92 -9.99 -4.08
C HIS A 188 7.80 -8.81 -5.04
N ILE A 189 8.11 -9.10 -6.30
CA ILE A 189 7.77 -8.28 -7.46
C ILE A 189 7.20 -9.22 -8.52
N MET A 190 6.08 -8.85 -9.13
CA MET A 190 5.52 -9.56 -10.26
C MET A 190 6.47 -9.52 -11.48
N PRO A 191 6.56 -10.61 -12.26
CA PRO A 191 7.20 -10.60 -13.58
C PRO A 191 6.67 -9.48 -14.49
N GLN A 192 7.56 -8.90 -15.31
CA GLN A 192 7.22 -7.81 -16.24
C GLN A 192 6.12 -8.21 -17.24
N GLU A 193 6.04 -9.48 -17.59
CA GLU A 193 4.98 -10.04 -18.41
C GLU A 193 3.99 -10.84 -17.54
N PHE A 194 2.70 -10.66 -17.82
CA PHE A 194 1.66 -11.47 -17.21
C PHE A 194 1.78 -12.93 -17.63
N SER A 195 1.34 -13.85 -16.76
CA SER A 195 1.29 -15.27 -17.11
C SER A 195 0.44 -15.51 -18.36
N SER A 196 0.98 -16.31 -19.30
CA SER A 196 0.24 -16.76 -20.48
C SER A 196 -0.66 -17.97 -20.20
N CYS A 197 -0.47 -18.64 -19.06
CA CYS A 197 -1.31 -19.73 -18.59
C CYS A 197 -2.04 -19.37 -17.29
N PRO A 198 -3.22 -19.97 -17.03
CA PRO A 198 -3.98 -19.74 -15.82
C PRO A 198 -3.19 -20.06 -14.54
N LEU A 199 -3.11 -19.11 -13.60
CA LEU A 199 -2.60 -19.32 -12.25
C LEU A 199 -3.76 -19.68 -11.31
N ASN A 200 -4.00 -20.97 -11.08
CA ASN A 200 -5.23 -21.45 -10.41
C ASN A 200 -5.05 -21.66 -8.90
N THR A 201 -3.81 -21.72 -8.41
CA THR A 201 -3.50 -22.04 -7.02
C THR A 201 -2.51 -21.05 -6.42
N ASN A 202 -2.44 -20.97 -5.09
CA ASN A 202 -1.42 -20.16 -4.41
C ASN A 202 0.00 -20.63 -4.76
N GLU A 203 0.18 -21.92 -5.05
CA GLU A 203 1.47 -22.44 -5.51
C GLU A 203 1.82 -21.94 -6.91
N ASP A 204 0.87 -21.92 -7.85
CA ASP A 204 1.08 -21.34 -9.19
C ASP A 204 1.50 -19.88 -9.09
N VAL A 205 0.77 -19.10 -8.28
CA VAL A 205 1.07 -17.68 -8.04
C VAL A 205 2.46 -17.52 -7.42
N ASN A 206 2.77 -18.25 -6.36
CA ASN A 206 4.07 -18.16 -5.68
C ASN A 206 5.25 -18.57 -6.58
N ASN A 207 5.04 -19.51 -7.50
CA ASN A 207 6.05 -19.92 -8.48
C ASN A 207 6.24 -18.87 -9.59
N TRP A 208 5.17 -18.14 -9.95
CA TRP A 208 5.24 -17.04 -10.91
C TRP A 208 5.87 -15.78 -10.31
N LEU A 209 5.55 -15.43 -9.06
CA LEU A 209 6.09 -14.27 -8.36
C LEU A 209 7.60 -14.41 -8.08
N LYS A 210 8.35 -13.32 -8.28
CA LYS A 210 9.77 -13.29 -7.93
C LYS A 210 9.96 -12.71 -6.53
N HIS A 211 10.47 -13.55 -5.63
CA HIS A 211 10.74 -13.16 -4.25
C HIS A 211 12.16 -12.63 -4.05
N PHE A 212 12.30 -11.65 -3.16
CA PHE A 212 13.55 -11.01 -2.80
C PHE A 212 13.67 -10.86 -1.28
N GLU A 213 14.91 -10.78 -0.80
CA GLU A 213 15.21 -10.26 0.53
C GLU A 213 15.86 -8.88 0.35
N VAL A 214 15.25 -7.85 0.93
CA VAL A 214 15.67 -6.44 0.81
C VAL A 214 16.06 -5.86 2.16
N SER A 215 16.89 -4.82 2.15
CA SER A 215 17.48 -4.25 3.36
C SER A 215 16.76 -2.99 3.83
N ALA A 216 16.73 -2.78 5.14
CA ALA A 216 16.40 -1.49 5.73
C ALA A 216 17.43 -0.40 5.31
N PRO A 217 17.03 0.88 5.25
CA PRO A 217 15.69 1.39 5.52
C PRO A 217 14.70 1.09 4.37
N LEU A 218 13.49 0.65 4.72
CA LEU A 218 12.39 0.43 3.78
C LEU A 218 11.16 1.19 4.26
N ILE A 219 10.62 2.07 3.43
CA ILE A 219 9.44 2.91 3.71
C ILE A 219 8.22 2.17 3.16
N CYS A 220 7.38 1.68 4.06
CA CYS A 220 6.21 0.87 3.75
C CYS A 220 4.93 1.69 3.85
N GLN A 221 3.98 1.40 2.98
CA GLN A 221 2.64 1.97 2.94
C GLN A 221 1.67 0.81 3.12
N SER A 222 0.83 0.88 4.14
CA SER A 222 0.02 -0.26 4.57
C SER A 222 -1.43 0.12 4.70
N VAL A 223 -2.28 -0.76 4.20
CA VAL A 223 -3.72 -0.76 4.39
C VAL A 223 -4.10 -2.09 5.00
N MET A 224 -4.84 -2.06 6.11
CA MET A 224 -5.29 -3.26 6.80
C MET A 224 -6.71 -3.09 7.34
N VAL A 225 -7.49 -4.17 7.27
CA VAL A 225 -8.88 -4.24 7.74
C VAL A 225 -9.00 -5.45 8.66
N SER A 226 -9.51 -5.26 9.88
CA SER A 226 -9.59 -6.31 10.90
C SER A 226 -10.34 -7.54 10.41
N ARG A 227 -11.48 -7.32 9.73
CA ARG A 227 -12.38 -8.33 9.18
C ARG A 227 -13.05 -7.78 7.93
N ASP A 228 -13.31 -8.63 6.95
CA ASP A 228 -14.13 -8.27 5.78
C ASP A 228 -15.63 -8.27 6.17
N PRO A 229 -16.36 -7.14 6.01
CA PRO A 229 -17.80 -7.07 6.25
C PRO A 229 -18.66 -7.66 5.10
N GLY A 230 -18.06 -8.38 4.15
CA GLY A 230 -18.75 -8.98 2.99
C GLY A 230 -18.56 -8.18 1.69
N LEU A 231 -17.47 -7.42 1.60
CA LEU A 231 -17.12 -6.58 0.45
C LEU A 231 -16.02 -7.19 -0.43
N ASP A 232 -15.56 -8.40 -0.12
CA ASP A 232 -14.45 -9.05 -0.82
C ASP A 232 -13.18 -8.21 -0.76
N LEU A 233 -12.78 -7.86 0.48
CA LEU A 233 -11.65 -6.99 0.76
C LEU A 233 -10.34 -7.77 0.79
N ARG A 234 -9.26 -7.10 0.39
CA ARG A 234 -7.90 -7.50 0.77
C ARG A 234 -7.63 -7.04 2.21
N LEU A 235 -7.52 -7.98 3.14
CA LEU A 235 -7.42 -7.68 4.57
C LEU A 235 -6.10 -7.03 4.98
N GLU A 236 -5.02 -7.33 4.28
CA GLU A 236 -3.69 -6.75 4.50
C GLU A 236 -3.05 -6.54 3.13
N HIS A 237 -2.57 -5.34 2.86
CA HIS A 237 -1.76 -5.08 1.67
C HIS A 237 -0.75 -4.00 1.97
N THR A 238 0.54 -4.33 1.78
CA THR A 238 1.64 -3.42 2.08
C THR A 238 2.67 -3.48 0.97
N HIS A 239 2.93 -2.33 0.33
CA HIS A 239 4.08 -2.18 -0.55
C HIS A 239 5.11 -1.26 0.12
N GLY A 240 6.38 -1.45 -0.22
CA GLY A 240 7.48 -0.65 0.30
C GLY A 240 8.41 -0.15 -0.79
N PHE A 241 9.04 1.01 -0.53
CA PHE A 241 10.06 1.60 -1.37
C PHE A 241 11.25 2.10 -0.54
N SER A 242 12.39 2.33 -1.18
CA SER A 242 13.60 2.82 -0.52
C SER A 242 14.33 3.92 -1.33
N HIS A 243 15.34 4.53 -0.72
CA HIS A 243 16.27 5.42 -1.43
C HIS A 243 17.51 4.67 -1.97
N HIS A 244 17.53 3.34 -1.88
CA HIS A 244 18.62 2.48 -2.34
C HIS A 244 18.22 1.54 -3.46
N GLY A 245 17.02 1.73 -4.04
CA GLY A 245 16.56 1.04 -5.26
C GLY A 245 15.82 -0.27 -5.01
N GLU A 246 15.45 -0.57 -3.76
CA GLU A 246 14.73 -1.79 -3.38
C GLU A 246 13.30 -1.47 -2.92
N GLY A 247 12.32 -2.15 -3.50
CA GLY A 247 10.90 -1.99 -3.17
C GLY A 247 10.02 -3.05 -3.83
N GLY A 248 8.78 -3.18 -3.37
CA GLY A 248 7.80 -4.15 -3.86
C GLY A 248 6.80 -4.54 -2.78
N HIS A 249 6.17 -5.70 -2.95
CA HIS A 249 5.14 -6.20 -2.05
C HIS A 249 5.74 -6.85 -0.78
N TYR A 250 5.43 -6.33 0.41
CA TYR A 250 5.96 -6.80 1.70
C TYR A 250 5.20 -8.01 2.25
N TYR A 251 5.96 -9.02 2.70
CA TYR A 251 5.43 -10.13 3.48
C TYR A 251 5.73 -10.00 4.98
N ILE A 252 7.02 -9.99 5.32
CA ILE A 252 7.51 -10.11 6.70
C ILE A 252 8.98 -9.72 6.78
N ASP A 253 9.48 -9.37 7.97
CA ASP A 253 10.92 -9.33 8.22
C ASP A 253 11.58 -10.71 8.18
N THR A 254 12.83 -10.77 7.72
CA THR A 254 13.66 -11.99 7.73
C THR A 254 14.76 -11.94 8.79
N THR A 255 14.87 -10.85 9.54
CA THR A 255 15.83 -10.67 10.63
C THR A 255 15.12 -10.35 11.96
N PRO A 256 14.33 -11.29 12.51
CA PRO A 256 13.45 -11.01 13.64
C PRO A 256 14.19 -10.53 14.89
N ASN A 257 15.44 -10.93 15.10
CA ASN A 257 16.21 -10.56 16.28
C ASN A 257 16.76 -9.12 16.26
N THR A 258 16.79 -8.47 15.10
CA THR A 258 17.40 -7.15 14.90
C THR A 258 16.47 -6.13 14.25
N VAL A 259 15.27 -6.56 13.81
CA VAL A 259 14.30 -5.67 13.15
C VAL A 259 13.84 -4.56 14.09
N GLU A 260 13.74 -3.35 13.55
CA GLU A 260 13.19 -2.16 14.21
C GLU A 260 12.18 -1.51 13.28
N TYR A 261 11.00 -1.22 13.80
CA TYR A 261 9.87 -0.61 13.09
C TYR A 261 9.47 0.70 13.76
N LEU A 262 9.16 1.70 12.94
CA LEU A 262 8.52 2.95 13.33
C LEU A 262 7.36 3.24 12.38
N GLY A 263 6.13 3.21 12.88
CA GLY A 263 4.92 3.42 12.07
C GLY A 263 4.04 4.55 12.58
N TYR A 264 3.28 5.14 11.66
CA TYR A 264 2.28 6.16 11.90
C TYR A 264 1.00 5.76 11.18
N PHE A 265 -0.08 5.57 11.94
CA PHE A 265 -1.34 5.05 11.43
C PHE A 265 -2.53 5.87 11.91
N LEU A 266 -3.61 5.79 11.14
CA LEU A 266 -4.92 6.32 11.50
C LEU A 266 -6.02 5.29 11.21
N PRO A 267 -7.05 5.22 12.06
CA PRO A 267 -8.28 4.54 11.70
C PRO A 267 -8.98 5.29 10.55
N ALA A 268 -9.57 4.55 9.63
CA ALA A 268 -10.42 5.12 8.58
C ALA A 268 -11.86 5.31 9.08
N ASP A 269 -12.47 6.44 8.70
CA ASP A 269 -13.88 6.71 8.96
C ASP A 269 -14.80 5.90 8.03
N PHE A 270 -14.31 5.60 6.82
CA PHE A 270 -15.06 4.92 5.76
C PHE A 270 -14.18 3.93 4.99
N ILE A 271 -14.83 2.86 4.51
CA ILE A 271 -14.27 1.92 3.53
C ILE A 271 -15.10 2.04 2.25
N TYR A 272 -14.44 2.31 1.13
CA TYR A 272 -15.03 2.34 -0.19
C TYR A 272 -14.60 1.10 -0.97
N ARG A 273 -15.54 0.47 -1.67
CA ARG A 273 -15.27 -0.68 -2.54
C ARG A 273 -15.61 -0.29 -3.97
N ILE A 274 -14.60 -0.17 -4.83
CA ILE A 274 -14.75 0.33 -6.20
C ILE A 274 -14.47 -0.81 -7.17
N ASP A 275 -15.34 -0.99 -8.16
CA ASP A 275 -15.24 -2.03 -9.20
C ASP A 275 -14.91 -3.43 -8.65
N ARG A 276 -15.69 -3.87 -7.65
CA ARG A 276 -15.55 -5.20 -7.06
C ARG A 276 -15.72 -6.29 -8.14
N PRO A 277 -14.80 -7.26 -8.26
CA PRO A 277 -14.97 -8.39 -9.16
C PRO A 277 -16.29 -9.12 -8.92
N THR A 278 -17.01 -9.42 -10.00
CA THR A 278 -18.24 -10.22 -9.95
C THR A 278 -17.93 -11.69 -9.70
N ASP A 279 -16.84 -12.18 -10.30
CA ASP A 279 -16.29 -13.51 -10.09
C ASP A 279 -15.03 -13.39 -9.24
N THR A 280 -15.00 -14.07 -8.10
CA THR A 280 -13.92 -13.94 -7.10
C THR A 280 -13.41 -15.29 -6.61
N HIS A 281 -12.24 -15.27 -5.97
CA HIS A 281 -11.57 -16.42 -5.37
C HIS A 281 -10.60 -15.96 -4.25
N ASN A 282 -10.13 -16.92 -3.45
CA ASN A 282 -9.18 -16.67 -2.36
C ASN A 282 -7.70 -16.89 -2.75
N VAL A 283 -7.42 -17.20 -4.02
CA VAL A 283 -6.06 -17.41 -4.52
C VAL A 283 -5.30 -16.09 -4.68
N GLY A 284 -4.01 -16.07 -4.37
CA GLY A 284 -3.09 -14.94 -4.63
C GLY A 284 -3.27 -13.73 -3.72
N ARG A 285 -3.82 -13.92 -2.52
CA ARG A 285 -4.09 -12.85 -1.55
C ARG A 285 -3.07 -12.77 -0.40
N ASP A 286 -1.95 -13.47 -0.53
CA ASP A 286 -0.82 -13.39 0.41
C ASP A 286 0.02 -12.14 0.13
#